data_AF-A0A424Q2J7-F1
#
_entry.id   AF-A0A424Q2J7-F1
#
_cell.length_a   1.000
_cell.length_b   1.000
_cell.length_c   1.000
_cell.angle_alpha   90.00
_cell.angle_beta   90.00
_cell.angle_gamma   90.00
#
_symmetry.space_group_name_H-M   'P 1'
#
loop_
_entity.id
_entity.type
_entity.pdbx_description
1 polymer ?
#
loop_
_entity_poly.entity_id
_entity_poly.type
_entity_poly.pdbx_seq_one_letter_code
_entity_poly.pdbx_strand_id
1 'polypeptide(L)'
;EVILVPLEDGDRCEALVAMGKTVIVVDLNPLSRSSRMASITIVDEISRVAKNMLAIVEEQEQMSEKINYNNDETIKNTIQYIKKSLTEKYDLQN
;
A
#
# COMPACT_ATOMS: atom_id res chain seq x y z
N GLU A 1 -9.91 -4.73 -14.88
CA GLU A 1 -8.79 -3.83 -15.25
C GLU A 1 -8.04 -3.45 -13.98
N VAL A 2 -6.73 -3.21 -14.08
CA VAL A 2 -5.88 -2.81 -12.95
C VAL A 2 -5.38 -1.39 -13.21
N ILE A 3 -5.45 -0.52 -12.20
CA ILE A 3 -4.99 0.86 -12.26
C ILE A 3 -3.99 1.09 -11.12
N LEU A 4 -2.82 1.63 -11.46
CA LEU A 4 -1.86 2.17 -10.50
C LEU A 4 -1.99 3.69 -10.45
N VAL A 5 -2.33 4.23 -9.29
CA VAL A 5 -2.51 5.67 -9.04
C VAL A 5 -1.69 6.08 -7.82
N PRO A 6 -0.46 6.57 -8.01
CA PRO A 6 0.35 7.08 -6.91
C PRO A 6 -0.17 8.46 -6.47
N LEU A 7 -0.23 8.72 -5.16
CA LEU A 7 -0.60 10.03 -4.60
C LEU A 7 -1.98 10.56 -5.06
N GLU A 8 -3.01 9.71 -4.96
CA GLU A 8 -4.38 9.98 -5.41
C GLU A 8 -5.25 10.64 -4.33
N ASP A 9 -6.28 11.39 -4.73
CA ASP A 9 -7.33 11.86 -3.83
C ASP A 9 -8.32 10.74 -3.48
N GLY A 10 -8.87 10.79 -2.26
CA GLY A 10 -9.71 9.72 -1.72
C GLY A 10 -10.99 9.48 -2.51
N ASP A 11 -11.61 10.53 -3.04
CA ASP A 11 -12.90 10.45 -3.72
C ASP A 11 -12.75 9.77 -5.10
N ARG A 12 -11.67 10.05 -5.83
CA ARG A 12 -11.38 9.37 -7.09
C ARG A 12 -11.01 7.90 -6.90
N CYS A 13 -10.23 7.59 -5.86
CA CYS A 13 -9.93 6.19 -5.51
C CYS A 13 -11.23 5.40 -5.24
N GLU A 14 -12.11 5.96 -4.41
CA GLU A 14 -13.41 5.35 -4.07
C GLU A 14 -14.28 5.13 -5.31
N ALA A 15 -14.35 6.10 -6.22
CA ALA A 15 -15.09 5.98 -7.47
C ALA A 15 -14.55 4.86 -8.38
N LEU A 16 -13.22 4.77 -8.54
CA LEU A 16 -12.60 3.73 -9.37
C LEU A 16 -12.83 2.32 -8.79
N VAL A 17 -12.78 2.18 -7.47
CA VAL A 17 -13.09 0.92 -6.78
C VAL A 17 -14.57 0.57 -6.91
N ALA A 18 -15.47 1.54 -6.75
CA ALA A 18 -16.91 1.35 -6.94
C ALA A 18 -17.27 0.94 -8.39
N MET A 19 -16.46 1.33 -9.37
CA MET A 19 -16.55 0.88 -10.76
C MET A 19 -16.01 -0.55 -10.98
N GLY A 20 -15.60 -1.26 -9.93
CA GLY A 20 -15.10 -2.63 -9.99
C GLY A 20 -13.66 -2.74 -10.53
N LYS A 21 -12.88 -1.66 -10.51
CA LYS A 21 -11.47 -1.69 -10.91
C LYS A 21 -10.60 -2.10 -9.73
N THR A 22 -9.53 -2.85 -9.99
CA THR A 22 -8.48 -3.07 -9.00
C THR A 22 -7.61 -1.83 -8.96
N VAL A 23 -7.65 -1.10 -7.85
CA VAL A 23 -6.90 0.15 -7.68
C VAL A 23 -5.71 -0.10 -6.75
N ILE A 24 -4.52 0.18 -7.26
CA ILE A 24 -3.26 0.11 -6.51
C ILE A 24 -2.85 1.55 -6.20
N VAL A 25 -2.69 1.85 -4.91
CA VAL A 25 -2.23 3.16 -4.43
C VAL A 25 -0.84 3.03 -3.81
N VAL A 26 0.00 4.02 -4.10
CA VAL A 26 1.25 4.25 -3.35
C VAL A 26 1.07 5.53 -2.55
N ASP A 27 1.13 5.41 -1.22
CA ASP A 27 0.92 6.52 -0.30
C ASP A 27 1.69 6.28 0.99
N LEU A 28 2.41 7.29 1.49
CA LEU A 28 3.13 7.21 2.75
C LEU A 28 2.22 7.14 3.97
N ASN A 29 0.98 7.60 3.84
CA ASN A 29 0.02 7.63 4.94
C ASN A 29 -0.92 6.41 4.88
N PRO A 30 -0.76 5.41 5.77
CA PRO A 30 -1.68 4.25 5.82
C PRO A 30 -3.10 4.64 6.26
N LEU A 31 -3.28 5.85 6.80
CA LEU A 31 -4.55 6.38 7.29
C LEU A 31 -5.17 7.41 6.33
N SER A 32 -4.66 7.57 5.11
CA SER A 32 -5.34 8.40 4.12
C SER A 32 -6.64 7.74 3.66
N ARG A 33 -7.57 8.54 3.11
CA ARG A 33 -8.79 7.99 2.51
C ARG A 33 -8.47 7.09 1.32
N SER A 34 -7.52 7.47 0.48
CA SER A 34 -7.08 6.69 -0.68
C SER A 34 -6.50 5.33 -0.28
N SER A 35 -5.61 5.28 0.72
CA SER A 35 -5.05 4.03 1.27
C SER A 35 -6.13 3.07 1.78
N ARG A 36 -7.09 3.58 2.55
CA ARG A 36 -8.17 2.73 3.09
C ARG A 36 -9.14 2.22 2.05
N MET A 37 -9.34 2.93 0.94
CA MET A 37 -10.31 2.55 -0.10
C MET A 37 -9.68 1.70 -1.21
N ALA A 38 -8.37 1.80 -1.43
CA ALA A 38 -7.69 1.07 -2.50
C ALA A 38 -7.82 -0.46 -2.35
N SER A 39 -7.77 -1.16 -3.48
CA SER A 39 -7.72 -2.63 -3.48
C SER A 39 -6.38 -3.14 -2.95
N ILE A 40 -5.30 -2.41 -3.23
CA ILE A 40 -3.94 -2.68 -2.78
C ILE A 40 -3.28 -1.35 -2.42
N THR A 41 -2.68 -1.28 -1.24
CA THR A 41 -1.90 -0.11 -0.80
C THR A 41 -0.46 -0.49 -0.56
N ILE A 42 0.45 0.26 -1.17
CA ILE A 42 1.88 0.18 -0.91
C ILE A 42 2.25 1.39 -0.05
N VAL A 43 2.50 1.16 1.24
CA VAL A 43 2.86 2.23 2.16
C VAL A 43 4.36 2.49 2.11
N ASP A 44 4.79 3.23 1.10
CA ASP A 44 6.18 3.56 0.86
C ASP A 44 6.33 4.83 0.00
N GLU A 45 7.56 5.30 -0.18
CA GLU A 45 7.88 6.43 -1.05
C GLU A 45 7.89 5.98 -2.52
N ILE A 46 7.26 6.75 -3.40
CA ILE A 46 7.01 6.39 -4.79
C ILE A 46 8.28 6.04 -5.58
N SER A 47 9.38 6.74 -5.34
CA SER A 47 10.64 6.48 -6.05
C SER A 47 11.26 5.13 -5.64
N ARG A 48 11.11 4.71 -4.38
CA ARG A 48 11.51 3.36 -3.94
C ARG A 48 10.62 2.28 -4.55
N VAL A 49 9.30 2.49 -4.54
CA VAL A 49 8.34 1.55 -5.13
C VAL A 49 8.64 1.34 -6.61
N ALA A 50 8.81 2.43 -7.37
CA ALA A 50 9.11 2.35 -8.80
C ALA A 50 10.39 1.55 -9.09
N LYS A 51 11.45 1.78 -8.31
CA LYS A 51 12.72 1.04 -8.44
C LYS A 51 12.54 -0.44 -8.12
N ASN A 52 11.87 -0.77 -7.02
CA ASN A 52 11.66 -2.16 -6.61
C ASN A 52 10.78 -2.92 -7.59
N MET A 53 9.70 -2.29 -8.09
CA MET A 53 8.83 -2.90 -9.10
C MET A 53 9.58 -3.18 -10.41
N LEU A 54 10.47 -2.26 -10.83
CA LEU A 54 11.30 -2.47 -12.02
C LEU A 54 12.24 -3.68 -11.83
N ALA A 55 12.92 -3.76 -10.68
CA ALA A 55 13.81 -4.86 -10.37
C ALA A 55 13.07 -6.22 -10.38
N ILE A 56 11.89 -6.31 -9.76
CA ILE A 56 11.06 -7.53 -9.75
C ILE A 56 10.71 -7.98 -11.17
N VAL A 57 10.38 -7.03 -12.06
CA VAL A 57 10.06 -7.33 -13.47
C VAL A 57 11.30 -7.79 -14.24
N GLU A 58 12.45 -7.16 -14.00
CA GLU A 58 13.73 -7.51 -14.65
C GLU A 58 14.23 -8.89 -14.23
N GLU A 59 14.05 -9.24 -12.96
CA GLU A 59 14.42 -10.55 -12.40
C GLU A 59 13.48 -11.69 -12.88
N GLN A 60 12.42 -11.36 -13.65
CA GLN A 60 11.39 -12.28 -14.11
C GLN A 60 10.83 -13.15 -12.99
N GLU A 61 10.76 -12.60 -11.76
CA GLU A 61 10.28 -13.33 -10.61
C GLU A 61 8.80 -13.68 -10.84
N GLN A 62 8.55 -14.93 -11.21
CA GLN A 62 7.19 -15.40 -11.43
C GLN A 62 6.58 -15.77 -10.09
N MET A 63 5.46 -15.13 -9.76
CA MET A 63 4.61 -15.60 -8.68
C MET A 63 4.11 -17.00 -9.04
N SER A 64 4.56 -18.01 -8.29
CA SER A 64 4.16 -19.40 -8.46
C SER A 64 2.73 -19.67 -7.97
N GLU A 65 2.19 -18.81 -7.10
CA GLU A 65 0.90 -19.03 -6.45
C GLU A 65 0.08 -17.75 -6.33
N LYS A 66 -1.24 -17.93 -6.34
CA LYS A 66 -2.20 -16.85 -6.14
C LYS A 66 -2.22 -16.48 -4.66
N ILE A 67 -1.68 -15.33 -4.33
CA ILE A 67 -1.64 -14.84 -2.95
C ILE A 67 -3.05 -14.34 -2.57
N ASN A 68 -3.58 -14.84 -1.45
CA ASN A 68 -4.79 -14.28 -0.84
C ASN A 68 -4.42 -12.98 -0.12
N TYR A 69 -4.32 -11.89 -0.88
CA TYR A 69 -3.94 -10.58 -0.37
C TYR A 69 -5.12 -9.86 0.30
N ASN A 70 -4.87 -9.23 1.44
CA ASN A 70 -5.83 -8.37 2.14
C ASN A 70 -5.20 -7.00 2.45
N ASN A 71 -5.79 -5.93 1.91
CA ASN A 71 -5.32 -4.55 2.11
C ASN A 71 -5.48 -4.08 3.57
N ASP A 72 -6.58 -4.46 4.24
CA ASP A 72 -6.83 -4.07 5.63
C ASP A 72 -5.79 -4.68 6.58
N GLU A 73 -5.37 -5.91 6.31
CA GLU A 73 -4.29 -6.56 7.07
C GLU A 73 -2.95 -5.84 6.84
N THR A 74 -2.67 -5.45 5.58
CA THR A 74 -1.48 -4.65 5.25
C THR A 74 -1.46 -3.34 6.02
N ILE A 75 -2.56 -2.57 5.98
CA ILE A 75 -2.69 -1.29 6.71
C ILE A 75 -2.52 -1.50 8.22
N LYS A 76 -3.15 -2.54 8.79
CA LYS A 76 -3.02 -2.87 10.22
C LYS A 76 -1.57 -3.15 10.59
N ASN A 77 -0.88 -3.96 9.79
CA ASN A 77 0.53 -4.30 10.00
C ASN A 77 1.43 -3.06 9.91
N THR A 78 1.18 -2.17 8.95
CA THR A 78 1.89 -0.90 8.84
C THR A 78 1.67 -0.01 10.07
N ILE A 79 0.43 0.11 10.56
CA ILE A 79 0.15 0.89 11.78
C ILE A 79 0.86 0.29 13.00
N GLN A 80 0.86 -1.04 13.14
CA GLN A 80 1.60 -1.71 14.21
C GLN A 80 3.11 -1.46 14.11
N TYR A 81 3.66 -1.49 12.90
CA TYR A 81 5.07 -1.15 12.65
C TYR A 81 5.37 0.30 13.08
N ILE A 82 4.59 1.27 12.62
CA ILE A 82 4.75 2.69 13.00
C ILE A 82 4.63 2.86 14.52
N LYS A 83 3.63 2.24 15.15
CA LYS A 83 3.46 2.26 16.62
C LYS A 83 4.71 1.73 17.32
N LYS A 84 5.21 0.56 16.91
CA LYS A 84 6.42 -0.06 17.47
C LYS A 84 7.61 0.88 17.34
N SER A 85 7.88 1.37 16.12
CA SER A 85 9.01 2.27 15.86
C SER A 85 8.94 3.55 16.67
N LEU A 86 7.76 4.15 16.84
CA LEU A 86 7.59 5.34 17.68
C LEU A 86 7.77 5.03 19.16
N THR A 87 7.24 3.89 19.64
CA THR A 87 7.39 3.45 21.03
C THR A 87 8.86 3.23 21.39
N GLU A 88 9.62 2.56 20.51
CA GLU A 88 11.05 2.31 20.67
C GLU A 88 11.86 3.61 20.58
N LYS A 89 11.53 4.49 19.63
CA LYS A 89 12.27 5.74 19.41
C LYS A 89 12.16 6.73 20.57
N TYR A 90 11.01 6.77 21.23
CA TYR A 90 10.71 7.74 22.28
C TYR A 90 10.59 7.11 23.68
N ASP A 91 11.00 5.84 23.83
CA ASP A 91 10.93 5.08 25.08
C ASP A 91 9.56 5.20 25.79
N LEU A 92 8.48 5.00 25.02
CA LEU A 92 7.11 5.17 25.49
C LEU A 92 6.59 3.95 26.29
N GLN A 93 7.46 3.16 26.91
CA GLN A 93 7.09 1.92 27.63
C GLN A 93 6.47 2.15 29.02
N ASN A 94 6.03 3.38 29.32
CA ASN A 94 5.35 3.72 30.57
C ASN A 94 3.85 3.36 30.54
#